data_AF-G7JTR4-F1
#
_entry.id   AF-G7JTR4-F1
#
_cell.length_a   1.000
_cell.length_b   1.000
_cell.length_c   1.000
_cell.angle_alpha   90.00
_cell.angle_beta   90.00
_cell.angle_gamma   90.00
#
_symmetry.space_group_name_H-M   'P 1'
#
loop_
_entity.id
_entity.type
_entity.pdbx_description
1 polymer ?
#
loop_
_entity_poly.entity_id
_entity_poly.type
_entity_poly.pdbx_seq_one_letter_code
_entity_poly.pdbx_strand_id
1 'polypeptide(L)'
;MLQERKTNSKKGIYAQRVGTGAPVYLAAVLEYLAAEVLELAGNAARDNKKNRIIPRHLLFAVMNDEELGKLLVGVTIAHGGILLTKKAEKAASAKEPKSPKKVGKSPKKGLDL
;
A
#
# COMPACT_ATOMS: atom_id res chain seq x y z
N MET A 1 -48.18 14.84 28.00
CA MET A 1 -46.74 15.01 28.29
C MET A 1 -46.17 13.66 28.65
N LEU A 2 -45.34 13.09 27.78
CA LEU A 2 -44.21 12.17 28.09
C LEU A 2 -43.70 11.67 26.75
N GLN A 3 -42.80 12.44 26.16
CA GLN A 3 -42.08 12.07 24.96
C GLN A 3 -40.88 11.27 25.42
N GLU A 4 -40.87 9.97 25.12
CA GLU A 4 -39.76 9.07 25.42
C GLU A 4 -38.48 9.63 24.77
N ARG A 5 -37.52 10.03 25.60
CA ARG A 5 -36.21 10.45 25.12
C ARG A 5 -35.51 9.21 24.53
N LYS A 6 -35.62 9.04 23.21
CA LYS A 6 -34.63 8.28 22.44
C LYS A 6 -33.28 8.99 22.59
N THR A 7 -32.53 8.64 23.63
CA THR A 7 -31.15 9.07 23.77
C THR A 7 -30.35 8.32 22.71
N ASN A 8 -30.08 9.02 21.62
CA ASN A 8 -29.08 8.73 20.60
C ASN A 8 -27.84 8.07 21.25
N SER A 9 -27.69 6.75 21.10
CA SER A 9 -26.49 6.03 21.51
C SER A 9 -25.32 6.62 20.73
N LYS A 10 -24.51 7.42 21.42
CA LYS A 10 -23.35 8.10 20.85
C LYS A 10 -22.41 7.02 20.30
N LYS A 11 -22.08 7.09 19.00
CA LYS A 11 -21.07 6.24 18.37
C LYS A 11 -19.79 6.25 19.21
N GLY A 12 -19.25 5.07 19.54
CA GLY A 12 -18.02 4.92 20.32
C GLY A 12 -18.19 4.56 21.79
N ILE A 13 -19.42 4.42 22.31
CA ILE A 13 -19.66 3.85 23.64
C ILE A 13 -19.79 2.33 23.51
N TYR A 14 -18.70 1.61 23.76
CA TYR A 14 -18.64 0.15 23.69
C TYR A 14 -19.11 -0.55 24.98
N ALA A 15 -19.15 0.19 26.10
CA ALA A 15 -19.63 -0.29 27.39
C ALA A 15 -20.12 0.88 28.27
N GLN A 16 -21.02 0.62 29.22
CA GLN A 16 -21.54 1.63 30.15
C GLN A 16 -20.47 2.14 31.13
N ARG A 17 -19.48 1.31 31.46
CA ARG A 17 -18.32 1.63 32.30
C ARG A 17 -17.07 1.01 31.68
N VAL A 18 -15.96 1.74 31.73
CA VAL A 18 -14.65 1.30 31.24
C VAL A 18 -13.68 1.34 32.42
N GLY A 19 -12.92 0.26 32.63
CA GLY A 19 -11.93 0.18 33.72
C GLY A 19 -10.78 1.17 33.51
N THR A 20 -10.16 1.63 34.60
CA THR A 20 -9.09 2.64 34.57
C THR A 20 -7.85 2.19 33.78
N GLY A 21 -7.55 0.89 33.75
CA GLY A 21 -6.45 0.33 32.97
C GLY A 21 -6.74 0.12 31.48
N ALA A 22 -8.01 0.12 31.07
CA ALA A 22 -8.38 -0.13 29.68
C ALA A 22 -7.80 0.89 28.67
N PRO A 23 -7.84 2.21 28.90
CA PRO A 23 -7.23 3.17 27.96
C PRO A 23 -5.70 3.02 27.87
N VAL A 24 -5.05 2.67 28.98
CA VAL A 24 -3.59 2.46 29.00
C VAL A 24 -3.21 1.22 28.19
N TYR A 25 -3.91 0.10 28.41
CA TYR A 25 -3.68 -1.12 27.67
C TYR A 25 -3.95 -0.93 26.17
N LEU A 26 -5.06 -0.26 25.82
CA LEU A 26 -5.38 0.03 24.43
C LEU A 26 -4.32 0.91 23.77
N ALA A 27 -3.85 1.96 24.45
CA ALA A 27 -2.79 2.82 23.95
C ALA A 27 -1.49 2.04 23.70
N ALA A 28 -1.09 1.18 24.63
CA ALA A 28 0.12 0.36 24.50
C ALA A 28 0.04 -0.60 23.30
N VAL A 29 -1.13 -1.25 23.08
CA VAL A 29 -1.32 -2.13 21.93
C VAL A 29 -1.29 -1.35 20.61
N LEU A 30 -1.94 -0.17 20.57
CA LEU A 30 -1.92 0.68 19.38
C LEU A 30 -0.51 1.21 19.07
N GLU A 31 0.25 1.58 20.09
CA GLU A 31 1.63 2.02 19.96
C GLU A 31 2.51 0.91 19.40
N TYR A 32 2.42 -0.29 19.96
CA TYR A 32 3.16 -1.46 19.49
C TYR A 32 2.88 -1.76 18.02
N LEU A 33 1.60 -1.84 17.63
CA LEU A 33 1.23 -2.11 16.24
C LEU A 33 1.68 -1.00 15.28
N ALA A 34 1.58 0.26 15.70
CA ALA A 34 2.05 1.38 14.89
C ALA A 34 3.57 1.34 14.71
N ALA A 35 4.33 1.01 15.76
CA ALA A 35 5.78 0.89 15.72
C ALA A 35 6.22 -0.21 14.74
N GLU A 36 5.63 -1.40 14.83
CA GLU A 36 5.94 -2.55 13.96
C GLU A 36 5.72 -2.21 12.47
N VAL A 37 4.55 -1.64 12.13
CA VAL A 37 4.24 -1.26 10.76
C VAL A 37 5.18 -0.17 10.24
N LEU A 38 5.53 0.81 11.08
CA LEU A 38 6.43 1.90 10.69
C LEU A 38 7.89 1.44 10.57
N GLU A 39 8.34 0.48 11.37
CA GLU A 39 9.66 -0.12 11.26
C GLU A 39 9.81 -0.82 9.91
N LEU A 40 8.90 -1.74 9.59
CA LEU A 40 8.92 -2.50 8.35
C LEU A 40 8.77 -1.58 7.12
N ALA A 41 7.86 -0.59 7.18
CA ALA A 41 7.69 0.36 6.10
C ALA A 41 8.88 1.33 5.96
N GLY A 42 9.55 1.66 7.08
CA GLY A 42 10.79 2.42 7.10
C GLY A 42 11.94 1.66 6.44
N ASN A 43 12.07 0.37 6.73
CA ASN A 43 13.02 -0.52 6.07
C ASN A 43 12.76 -0.59 4.57
N ALA A 44 11.50 -0.83 4.16
CA ALA A 44 11.11 -0.81 2.76
C ALA A 44 11.36 0.55 2.07
N ALA A 45 11.25 1.67 2.79
CA ALA A 45 11.60 2.99 2.26
C ALA A 45 13.11 3.14 2.03
N ARG A 46 13.91 2.69 3.00
CA ARG A 46 15.38 2.69 2.93
C ARG A 46 15.90 1.81 1.79
N ASP A 47 15.32 0.63 1.61
CA ASP A 47 15.65 -0.29 0.52
C ASP A 47 15.39 0.35 -0.85
N ASN A 48 14.32 1.15 -0.95
CA ASN A 48 13.99 1.95 -2.13
C ASN A 48 14.75 3.28 -2.22
N LYS A 49 15.76 3.51 -1.35
CA LYS A 49 16.60 4.72 -1.28
C LYS A 49 15.78 6.00 -1.08
N LYS A 50 14.70 5.92 -0.30
CA LYS A 50 13.81 7.06 0.01
C LYS A 50 13.80 7.34 1.51
N ASN A 51 13.85 8.63 1.86
CA ASN A 51 13.78 9.07 3.27
C ASN A 51 12.34 9.23 3.78
N ARG A 52 11.33 9.14 2.90
CA ARG A 52 9.91 9.30 3.26
C ARG A 52 9.14 8.02 2.98
N ILE A 53 8.34 7.60 3.95
CA ILE A 53 7.37 6.51 3.78
C ILE A 53 6.25 6.97 2.84
N ILE A 54 5.94 6.16 1.83
CA ILE A 54 4.82 6.35 0.90
C ILE A 54 3.88 5.13 0.99
N PRO A 55 2.64 5.21 0.48
CA PRO A 55 1.69 4.09 0.56
C PRO A 55 2.21 2.76 -0.01
N ARG A 56 3.11 2.81 -1.00
CA ARG A 56 3.75 1.60 -1.53
C ARG A 56 4.69 0.90 -0.54
N HIS A 57 5.37 1.64 0.33
CA HIS A 57 6.21 1.04 1.37
C HIS A 57 5.35 0.35 2.44
N LEU A 58 4.19 0.95 2.78
CA LEU A 58 3.20 0.31 3.66
C LEU A 58 2.66 -0.99 3.07
N LEU A 59 2.38 -1.01 1.76
CA LEU A 59 1.96 -2.24 1.08
C LEU A 59 3.03 -3.32 1.15
N PHE A 60 4.30 -2.97 0.91
CA PHE A 60 5.40 -3.95 1.02
C PHE A 60 5.57 -4.46 2.45
N ALA A 61 5.47 -3.60 3.46
CA ALA A 61 5.56 -4.01 4.85
C ALA A 61 4.46 -5.03 5.22
N VAL A 62 3.20 -4.70 4.93
CA VAL A 62 2.04 -5.54 5.30
C VAL A 62 1.99 -6.84 4.51
N MET A 63 2.36 -6.84 3.23
CA MET A 63 2.24 -8.03 2.38
C MET A 63 3.41 -9.00 2.50
N ASN A 64 4.58 -8.55 2.98
CA ASN A 64 5.72 -9.42 3.23
C ASN A 64 5.77 -9.95 4.67
N ASP A 65 5.00 -9.36 5.59
CA ASP A 65 4.85 -9.87 6.94
C ASP A 65 3.60 -10.77 7.07
N GLU A 66 3.78 -11.97 7.62
CA GLU A 66 2.71 -12.97 7.68
C GLU A 66 1.60 -12.59 8.67
N GLU A 67 1.97 -11.98 9.79
CA GLU A 67 1.03 -11.64 10.87
C GLU A 67 0.20 -10.41 10.49
N LEU A 68 0.84 -9.36 9.98
CA LEU A 68 0.17 -8.17 9.46
C LEU A 68 -0.69 -8.50 8.23
N GLY A 69 -0.21 -9.40 7.35
CA GLY A 69 -0.98 -9.88 6.21
C GLY A 69 -2.28 -10.58 6.63
N LYS A 70 -2.24 -11.38 7.70
CA LYS A 70 -3.43 -12.04 8.29
C LYS A 70 -4.33 -11.05 9.04
N LEU A 71 -3.74 -10.11 9.78
CA LEU A 71 -4.46 -9.10 10.55
C LEU A 71 -5.25 -8.14 9.64
N LEU A 72 -4.69 -7.81 8.46
CA LEU A 72 -5.23 -6.81 7.54
C LEU A 72 -5.90 -7.44 6.31
N VAL A 73 -6.38 -8.68 6.41
CA VAL A 73 -7.17 -9.32 5.35
C VAL A 73 -8.40 -8.47 5.01
N GLY A 74 -8.57 -8.17 3.71
CA GLY A 74 -9.69 -7.36 3.21
C GLY A 74 -9.45 -5.84 3.26
N VAL A 75 -8.34 -5.37 3.83
CA VAL A 75 -7.96 -3.96 3.82
C VAL A 75 -7.31 -3.60 2.48
N THR A 76 -7.76 -2.50 1.86
CA THR A 76 -7.13 -1.96 0.64
C THR A 76 -6.29 -0.73 0.98
N ILE A 77 -4.98 -0.80 0.71
CA ILE A 77 -4.08 0.34 0.86
C ILE A 77 -4.15 1.21 -0.39
N ALA A 78 -4.78 2.37 -0.27
CA ALA A 78 -4.90 3.33 -1.37
C ALA A 78 -3.51 3.76 -1.88
N HIS A 79 -3.34 3.79 -3.20
CA HIS A 79 -2.06 4.11 -3.88
C HIS A 79 -0.89 3.17 -3.55
N GLY A 80 -1.13 2.00 -2.94
CA GLY A 80 -0.09 1.00 -2.64
C GLY A 80 0.41 0.26 -3.90
N GLY A 81 -0.49 0.01 -4.86
CA GLY A 81 -0.22 -0.84 -6.02
C GLY A 81 -0.44 -2.33 -5.71
N ILE A 82 0.30 -3.21 -6.38
CA ILE A 82 0.24 -4.67 -6.21
C ILE A 82 1.66 -5.18 -5.94
N LEU A 83 1.78 -6.17 -5.07
CA LEU A 83 3.03 -6.90 -4.87
C LEU A 83 3.31 -7.77 -6.10
N LEU A 84 4.41 -7.49 -6.81
CA LEU A 84 4.84 -8.33 -7.93
C LEU A 84 5.47 -9.61 -7.35
N THR A 85 4.79 -10.73 -7.53
CA THR A 85 5.37 -12.04 -7.22
C THR A 85 6.26 -12.50 -8.38
N LYS A 86 7.27 -13.33 -8.12
CA LYS A 86 8.21 -13.82 -9.16
C LYS A 86 7.52 -14.49 -10.37
N LYS A 87 6.27 -14.96 -10.23
CA LYS A 87 5.46 -15.45 -11.37
C LYS A 87 4.96 -14.32 -12.29
N ALA A 88 4.71 -13.13 -11.75
CA ALA A 88 4.21 -11.97 -12.49
C ALA A 88 5.31 -11.21 -13.25
N GLU A 89 6.57 -11.23 -12.78
CA GLU A 89 7.71 -10.63 -13.52
C GLU A 89 7.89 -11.25 -14.91
N LYS A 90 7.61 -12.56 -15.05
CA LYS A 90 7.68 -13.27 -16.33
C LYS A 90 6.57 -12.88 -17.31
N ALA A 91 5.48 -12.28 -16.84
CA ALA A 91 4.36 -11.81 -17.67
C ALA A 91 4.51 -10.34 -18.09
N ALA A 92 5.25 -9.53 -17.33
CA ALA A 92 5.45 -8.10 -17.62
C ALA A 92 6.55 -7.84 -18.67
N SER A 93 7.50 -8.76 -18.86
CA SER A 93 8.55 -8.64 -19.89
C SER A 93 8.08 -8.94 -21.32
N ALA A 94 6.79 -9.25 -21.53
CA ALA A 94 6.22 -9.57 -22.84
C ALA A 94 5.51 -8.39 -23.55
N LYS A 95 5.49 -7.18 -22.98
CA LYS A 95 4.85 -6.01 -23.61
C LYS A 95 5.70 -4.74 -23.51
N GLU A 96 6.73 -4.66 -24.34
CA GLU A 96 7.27 -3.37 -24.81
C GLU A 96 6.86 -3.17 -26.29
N PRO A 97 6.27 -2.02 -26.66
CA PRO A 97 5.99 -1.70 -28.06
C PRO A 97 7.29 -1.32 -28.77
N LYS A 98 7.72 -2.15 -29.72
CA LYS A 98 8.81 -1.84 -30.66
C LYS A 98 8.46 -0.61 -31.47
N SER A 99 9.11 0.52 -31.20
CA SER A 99 9.11 1.69 -32.07
C SER A 99 9.87 1.38 -33.37
N PRO A 100 9.32 1.67 -34.56
CA PRO A 100 9.96 1.33 -35.82
C PRO A 100 11.13 2.26 -36.13
N LYS A 101 12.36 1.72 -36.10
CA LYS A 101 13.55 2.33 -36.70
C LYS A 101 13.30 2.50 -38.21
N LYS A 102 13.20 3.74 -38.70
CA LYS A 102 13.28 4.06 -40.13
C LYS A 102 14.68 3.70 -40.63
N VAL A 103 14.78 2.58 -41.33
CA VAL A 103 15.94 2.17 -42.13
C VAL A 103 15.96 3.01 -43.41
N GLY A 104 17.10 3.65 -43.69
CA GLY A 104 17.33 4.41 -44.90
C GLY A 104 17.21 3.56 -46.17
N LYS A 105 16.68 4.15 -47.23
CA LYS A 105 16.58 3.52 -48.56
C LYS A 105 17.17 4.46 -49.62
N SER A 106 18.46 4.22 -49.90
CA SER A 106 19.18 4.10 -51.18
C SER A 106 18.91 5.06 -52.37
N PRO A 107 19.92 5.26 -53.25
CA PRO A 107 20.12 6.47 -54.06
C PRO A 107 19.32 6.46 -55.37
N LYS A 108 18.93 7.65 -55.84
CA LYS A 108 18.36 7.82 -57.18
C LYS A 108 19.45 8.22 -58.17
N LYS A 109 19.65 7.36 -59.17
CA LYS A 109 20.31 7.62 -60.46
C LYS A 109 19.84 8.96 -61.05
N GLY A 110 20.79 9.80 -61.43
CA GLY A 110 20.65 10.84 -62.45
C GLY A 110 21.68 10.54 -63.52
N LEU A 111 21.19 10.33 -64.74
CA LEU A 111 21.90 9.96 -65.95
C LEU A 111 22.17 11.24 -66.76
N ASP A 112 23.39 11.36 -67.31
CA ASP A 112 23.83 12.09 -68.51
C ASP A 112 23.35 13.53 -68.77
N LEU A 113 24.31 14.48 -68.71
CA LEU A 113 24.82 15.31 -69.83
C LEU A 113 25.73 16.44 -69.29
#